data_AF-A0A848NGA2-F1
#
_entry.id   AF-A0A848NGA2-F1
#
_cell.length_a   1.000
_cell.length_b   1.000
_cell.length_c   1.000
_cell.angle_alpha   90.00
_cell.angle_beta   90.00
_cell.angle_gamma   90.00
#
_symmetry.space_group_name_H-M   'P 1'
#
loop_
_entity.id
_entity.type
_entity.pdbx_description
1 polymer ?
#
loop_
_entity_poly.entity_id
_entity_poly.type
_entity_poly.pdbx_seq_one_letter_code
_entity_poly.pdbx_strand_id
1 'polypeptide(L)'
;MVTVGLAAAWPASAARPAPGLDGAAAVDWQCDVPAEARREFAARRAQGATTREEVRADVEVWRASGMAQLSRARPLPDVFSERYRQHYATYLRMRGGPEFEAALCRELQDAR
;
A
#
# COMPACT_ATOMS: atom_id res chain seq x y z
N MET A 1 1.81 19.95 56.02
CA MET A 1 2.55 18.81 55.43
C MET A 1 1.85 18.44 54.13
N VAL A 2 2.57 18.55 53.02
CA VAL A 2 2.05 18.41 51.65
C VAL A 2 1.98 16.93 51.28
N THR A 3 0.90 16.54 50.63
CA THR A 3 0.62 15.22 50.06
C THR A 3 1.55 14.90 48.88
N VAL A 4 2.07 13.67 48.81
CA VAL A 4 2.76 13.15 47.61
C VAL A 4 1.92 12.01 47.05
N GLY A 5 1.18 12.30 45.98
CA GLY A 5 0.50 11.30 45.17
C GLY A 5 1.47 10.74 44.13
N LEU A 6 1.72 9.43 44.20
CA LEU A 6 2.45 8.68 43.16
C LEU A 6 1.60 8.61 41.89
N ALA A 7 1.96 9.38 40.87
CA ALA A 7 1.43 9.20 39.53
C ALA A 7 2.10 7.97 38.89
N ALA A 8 1.36 6.87 38.79
CA ALA A 8 1.74 5.73 37.97
C ALA A 8 1.66 6.15 36.49
N ALA A 9 2.81 6.42 35.88
CA ALA A 9 2.89 6.66 34.44
C ALA A 9 2.76 5.32 33.71
N TRP A 10 1.61 5.10 33.06
CA TRP A 10 1.47 4.01 32.10
C TRP A 10 2.28 4.34 30.85
N PRO A 11 3.07 3.41 30.29
CA PRO A 11 3.74 3.65 29.03
C PRO A 11 2.66 3.78 27.95
N ALA A 12 2.65 4.92 27.26
CA ALA A 12 1.85 5.10 26.06
C ALA A 12 2.32 4.05 25.03
N SER A 13 1.51 3.03 24.81
CA SER A 13 1.68 2.15 23.66
C SER A 13 1.36 3.01 22.43
N ALA A 14 2.39 3.59 21.81
CA ALA A 14 2.23 4.21 20.52
C ALA A 14 1.80 3.11 19.55
N ALA A 15 0.53 3.13 19.14
CA ALA A 15 0.07 2.33 18.03
C ALA A 15 1.04 2.58 16.88
N ARG A 16 1.74 1.53 16.42
CA ARG A 16 2.55 1.65 15.20
C ARG A 16 1.60 2.22 14.14
N PRO A 17 1.98 3.28 13.41
CA PRO A 17 1.17 3.73 12.30
C PRO A 17 0.92 2.52 11.42
N ALA A 18 -0.35 2.31 11.03
CA ALA A 18 -0.64 1.37 9.96
C ALA A 18 0.34 1.69 8.83
N PRO A 19 1.04 0.70 8.23
CA PRO A 19 1.94 0.98 7.13
C PRO A 19 1.16 1.85 6.15
N GLY A 20 1.62 3.09 6.00
CA GLY A 20 0.96 4.05 5.14
C GLY A 20 0.85 3.46 3.74
N LEU A 21 0.00 4.05 2.90
CA LEU A 21 0.05 3.75 1.47
C LEU A 21 1.46 3.99 0.88
N ASP A 22 2.32 4.68 1.63
CA ASP A 22 3.74 4.98 1.47
C ASP A 22 4.67 3.77 1.71
N GLY A 23 4.14 2.63 2.19
CA GLY A 23 4.87 1.39 2.49
C GLY A 23 5.42 0.65 1.27
N ALA A 24 5.40 1.25 0.08
CA ALA A 24 6.30 0.88 -1.01
C ALA A 24 7.71 1.44 -0.70
N ALA A 25 8.24 1.06 0.45
CA ALA A 25 9.57 1.43 0.89
C ALA A 25 10.59 0.88 -0.12
N ALA A 26 11.18 1.79 -0.89
CA ALA A 26 12.50 1.68 -1.52
C ALA A 26 12.86 0.33 -2.13
N VAL A 27 11.94 -0.28 -2.87
CA VAL A 27 12.36 -1.29 -3.83
C VAL A 27 12.73 -0.51 -5.09
N ASP A 28 14.00 -0.58 -5.47
CA ASP A 28 14.47 -0.05 -6.74
C ASP A 28 13.87 -0.91 -7.85
N TRP A 29 12.61 -0.69 -8.17
CA TRP A 29 11.89 -1.41 -9.21
C TRP A 29 12.63 -1.20 -10.54
N GLN A 30 13.31 -2.24 -11.03
CA GLN A 30 14.02 -2.17 -12.31
C GLN A 30 13.03 -2.35 -13.47
N CYS A 31 12.26 -1.31 -13.76
CA CYS A 31 11.48 -1.24 -14.99
C CYS A 31 12.38 -0.90 -16.18
N ASP A 32 12.27 -1.68 -17.26
CA ASP A 32 12.84 -1.32 -18.56
C ASP A 32 11.98 -0.22 -19.24
N VAL A 33 12.11 0.99 -18.71
CA VAL A 33 11.45 2.21 -19.21
C VAL A 33 12.46 3.35 -19.36
N PRO A 34 12.21 4.31 -20.29
CA PRO A 34 13.15 5.38 -20.57
C PRO A 34 13.46 6.18 -19.31
N ALA A 35 14.71 6.60 -19.16
CA ALA A 35 15.15 7.33 -17.96
C ALA A 35 14.33 8.61 -17.71
N GLU A 36 13.83 9.24 -18.77
CA GLU A 36 12.93 10.39 -18.67
C GLU A 36 11.59 10.08 -18.01
N ALA A 37 10.87 9.05 -18.50
CA ALA A 37 9.61 8.60 -17.90
C ALA A 37 9.78 8.25 -16.41
N ARG A 38 10.89 7.60 -16.04
CA ARG A 38 11.23 7.31 -14.64
C ARG A 38 11.43 8.58 -13.82
N ARG A 39 12.13 9.59 -14.36
CA ARG A 39 12.36 10.88 -13.67
C ARG A 39 11.06 11.65 -13.48
N GLU A 40 10.19 11.70 -14.48
CA GLU A 40 8.90 12.39 -14.36
C GLU A 40 8.00 11.73 -13.33
N PHE A 41 7.89 10.40 -13.38
CA PHE A 41 7.16 9.63 -12.37
C PHE A 41 7.71 9.90 -10.96
N ALA A 42 9.04 9.80 -10.79
CA ALA A 42 9.70 10.06 -9.51
C ALA A 42 9.48 11.50 -9.03
N ALA A 43 9.49 12.49 -9.92
CA ALA A 43 9.20 13.87 -9.58
C ALA A 43 7.75 14.08 -9.11
N ARG A 44 6.77 13.46 -9.80
CA ARG A 44 5.36 13.48 -9.36
C ARG A 44 5.19 12.81 -8.00
N ARG A 45 5.83 11.66 -7.79
CA ARG A 45 5.80 10.93 -6.52
C ARG A 45 6.46 11.72 -5.38
N ALA A 46 7.58 12.38 -5.64
CA ALA A 46 8.32 13.19 -4.66
C ALA A 46 7.53 14.41 -4.18
N GLN A 47 6.54 14.88 -4.96
CA GLN A 47 5.60 15.91 -4.53
C GLN A 47 4.53 15.38 -3.55
N GLY A 48 4.62 14.10 -3.15
CA GLY A 48 3.66 13.42 -2.28
C GLY A 48 2.36 13.01 -3.00
N ALA A 49 2.31 13.09 -4.33
CA ALA A 49 1.13 12.72 -5.10
C ALA A 49 1.18 11.23 -5.46
N THR A 50 0.09 10.50 -5.17
CA THR A 50 -0.12 9.18 -5.78
C THR A 50 -0.36 9.36 -7.26
N THR A 51 0.49 8.74 -8.06
CA THR A 51 0.44 8.85 -9.52
C THR A 51 -0.66 7.96 -10.11
N ARG A 52 -1.11 8.27 -11.33
CA ARG A 52 -2.13 7.47 -12.02
C ARG A 52 -1.64 6.04 -12.28
N GLU A 53 -0.36 5.91 -12.59
CA GLU A 53 0.33 4.66 -12.85
C GLU A 53 0.37 3.78 -11.59
N GLU A 54 0.69 4.35 -10.42
CA GLU A 54 0.61 3.64 -9.13
C GLU A 54 -0.81 3.18 -8.81
N VAL A 55 -1.82 4.04 -9.00
CA VAL A 55 -3.22 3.68 -8.72
C VAL A 55 -3.64 2.50 -9.59
N ARG A 56 -3.28 2.48 -10.87
CA ARG A 56 -3.63 1.40 -11.78
C ARG A 56 -2.93 0.09 -11.42
N ALA A 57 -1.65 0.16 -11.07
CA ALA A 57 -0.89 -0.98 -10.57
C ALA A 57 -1.50 -1.56 -9.28
N ASP A 58 -1.84 -0.70 -8.31
CA ASP A 58 -2.51 -1.09 -7.06
C ASP A 58 -3.88 -1.76 -7.35
N VAL A 59 -4.65 -1.23 -8.31
CA VAL A 59 -5.93 -1.83 -8.73
C VAL A 59 -5.76 -3.21 -9.36
N GLU A 60 -4.69 -3.44 -10.12
CA GLU A 60 -4.40 -4.75 -10.67
C GLU A 60 -4.09 -5.76 -9.56
N VAL A 61 -3.20 -5.41 -8.64
CA VAL A 61 -2.83 -6.24 -7.49
C VAL A 61 -4.04 -6.49 -6.57
N TRP A 62 -4.88 -5.49 -6.36
CA TRP A 62 -6.15 -5.62 -5.65
C TRP A 62 -7.10 -6.64 -6.29
N ARG A 63 -7.16 -6.66 -7.63
CA ARG A 63 -7.99 -7.66 -8.35
C ARG A 63 -7.38 -9.05 -8.24
N ALA A 64 -6.08 -9.18 -8.46
CA ALA A 64 -5.36 -10.45 -8.46
C ALA A 64 -5.35 -11.12 -7.08
N SER A 65 -5.31 -10.34 -6.00
CA SER A 65 -5.43 -10.86 -4.62
C SER A 65 -6.82 -11.38 -4.25
N GLY A 66 -7.82 -11.16 -5.10
CA GLY A 66 -9.22 -11.53 -4.88
C GLY A 66 -10.04 -10.53 -4.06
N MET A 67 -9.42 -9.43 -3.63
CA MET A 67 -10.11 -8.37 -2.89
C MET A 67 -11.25 -7.72 -3.71
N ALA A 68 -11.13 -7.70 -5.04
CA ALA A 68 -12.18 -7.18 -5.92
C ALA A 68 -13.48 -8.00 -5.89
N GLN A 69 -13.44 -9.32 -5.62
CA GLN A 69 -14.67 -10.11 -5.48
C GLN A 69 -15.33 -9.84 -4.13
N LEU A 70 -14.52 -9.69 -3.08
CA LEU A 70 -14.99 -9.33 -1.75
C LEU A 70 -15.66 -7.95 -1.73
N SER A 71 -15.04 -6.92 -2.33
CA SER A 71 -15.59 -5.55 -2.31
C SER A 71 -16.88 -5.38 -3.12
N ARG A 72 -17.12 -6.25 -4.11
CA ARG A 72 -18.32 -6.24 -4.95
C ARG A 72 -19.45 -7.13 -4.41
N ALA A 73 -19.18 -7.97 -3.41
CA ALA A 73 -20.18 -8.86 -2.83
C ALA A 73 -21.36 -8.08 -2.23
N ARG A 74 -22.53 -8.73 -2.24
CA ARG A 74 -23.75 -8.26 -1.57
C ARG A 74 -24.34 -9.43 -0.78
N PRO A 75 -24.46 -9.34 0.56
CA PRO A 75 -24.00 -8.24 1.41
C PRO A 75 -22.46 -8.07 1.38
N LEU A 76 -21.96 -6.92 1.86
CA LEU A 76 -20.52 -6.71 2.02
C LEU A 76 -19.93 -7.77 2.97
N PRO A 77 -18.69 -8.21 2.74
CA PRO A 77 -18.05 -9.20 3.58
C PRO A 77 -17.72 -8.59 4.94
N ASP A 78 -17.78 -9.42 5.98
CA ASP A 78 -17.21 -9.06 7.28
C ASP A 78 -15.69 -8.92 7.14
N VAL A 79 -15.18 -7.72 7.42
CA VAL A 79 -13.75 -7.38 7.33
C VAL A 79 -12.91 -8.07 8.41
N PHE A 80 -13.55 -8.58 9.47
CA PHE A 80 -12.89 -9.39 10.51
C PHE A 80 -12.89 -10.88 10.17
N SER A 81 -13.63 -11.30 9.14
CA SER A 81 -13.68 -12.70 8.74
C SER A 81 -12.30 -13.21 8.35
N GLU A 82 -12.06 -14.50 8.60
CA GLU A 82 -10.82 -15.17 8.19
C GLU A 82 -10.58 -15.01 6.69
N ARG A 83 -11.63 -15.21 5.88
CA ARG A 83 -11.57 -15.05 4.42
C ARG A 83 -11.08 -13.66 4.01
N TYR A 84 -11.64 -12.59 4.59
CA TYR A 84 -11.19 -11.22 4.26
C TYR A 84 -9.72 -11.02 4.63
N ARG A 85 -9.30 -11.44 5.83
CA ARG A 85 -7.91 -11.32 6.28
C ARG A 85 -6.92 -12.07 5.39
N GLN A 86 -7.29 -13.26 4.89
CA GLN A 86 -6.46 -14.04 3.98
C GLN A 86 -6.25 -13.33 2.63
N HIS A 87 -7.31 -12.81 2.02
CA HIS A 87 -7.22 -12.03 0.77
C HIS A 87 -6.45 -10.72 0.97
N TYR A 88 -6.67 -10.04 2.10
CA TYR A 88 -5.97 -8.80 2.41
C TYR A 88 -4.48 -9.01 2.67
N ALA A 89 -4.09 -10.09 3.37
CA ALA A 89 -2.69 -10.46 3.53
C ALA A 89 -2.01 -10.79 2.20
N THR A 90 -2.75 -11.43 1.27
CA THR A 90 -2.27 -11.66 -0.09
C THR A 90 -2.07 -10.35 -0.85
N TYR A 91 -3.03 -9.42 -0.77
CA TYR A 91 -2.91 -8.07 -1.33
C TYR A 91 -1.64 -7.35 -0.83
N LEU A 92 -1.40 -7.33 0.48
CA LEU A 92 -0.23 -6.67 1.06
C LEU A 92 1.09 -7.29 0.59
N ARG A 93 1.15 -8.63 0.47
CA ARG A 93 2.33 -9.32 -0.06
C ARG A 93 2.61 -8.92 -1.51
N MET A 94 1.59 -8.96 -2.35
CA MET A 94 1.72 -8.64 -3.79
C MET A 94 2.04 -7.16 -4.01
N ARG A 95 1.46 -6.26 -3.19
CA ARG A 95 1.68 -4.81 -3.28
C ARG A 95 3.13 -4.42 -2.97
N GLY A 96 3.77 -5.15 -2.05
CA GLY A 96 5.19 -4.99 -1.75
C GLY A 96 6.11 -5.92 -2.55
N GLY A 97 5.59 -6.60 -3.57
CA GLY A 97 6.28 -7.66 -4.29
C GLY A 97 6.43 -7.40 -5.80
N PRO A 98 7.00 -8.38 -6.52
CA PRO A 98 7.26 -8.26 -7.96
C PRO A 98 5.98 -8.14 -8.80
N GLU A 99 4.81 -8.51 -8.27
CA GLU A 99 3.55 -8.35 -8.97
C GLU A 99 3.16 -6.87 -9.13
N PHE A 100 3.39 -6.05 -8.10
CA PHE A 100 3.20 -4.60 -8.19
C PHE A 100 4.21 -3.97 -9.14
N GLU A 101 5.47 -4.42 -9.13
CA GLU A 101 6.50 -3.98 -10.08
C GLU A 101 6.07 -4.16 -11.51
N ALA A 102 5.69 -5.38 -11.87
CA ALA A 102 5.33 -5.73 -13.22
C ALA A 102 4.13 -4.90 -13.69
N ALA A 103 3.14 -4.68 -12.82
CA ALA A 103 1.98 -3.84 -13.11
C ALA A 103 2.40 -2.37 -13.33
N LEU A 104 3.22 -1.81 -12.44
CA LEU A 104 3.71 -0.44 -12.55
C LEU A 104 4.57 -0.23 -13.80
N CYS A 105 5.46 -1.16 -14.12
CA CYS A 105 6.30 -1.08 -15.31
C CYS A 105 5.48 -1.08 -16.59
N ARG A 106 4.42 -1.90 -16.67
CA ARG A 106 3.49 -1.89 -17.82
C ARG A 106 2.78 -0.54 -17.96
N GLU A 107 2.27 0.01 -16.86
CA GLU A 107 1.61 1.33 -16.88
C GLU A 107 2.56 2.46 -17.32
N LEU A 108 3.84 2.40 -16.91
CA LEU A 108 4.86 3.35 -17.35
C LEU A 108 5.27 3.17 -18.82
N GLN A 109 5.17 1.96 -19.37
CA GLN A 109 5.41 1.71 -20.80
C GLN A 109 4.26 2.24 -21.66
N ASP A 110 3.02 2.09 -21.20
CA ASP A 110 1.81 2.52 -21.90
C ASP A 110 1.56 4.04 -21.82
N ALA A 111 2.20 4.74 -20.88
CA ALA A 111 2.10 6.19 -20.72
C ALA A 111 2.96 7.01 -21.71
N ARG A 112 3.61 6.34 -22.68
CA ARG A 112 4.44 6.96 -23.74
C ARG A 112 3.63 7.71 -24.80
#